data_AF-A0A6V7VGE3-F1
#
_entry.id   AF-A0A6V7VGE3-F1
#
_cell.length_a   1.000
_cell.length_b   1.000
_cell.length_c   1.000
_cell.angle_alpha   90.00
_cell.angle_beta   90.00
_cell.angle_gamma   90.00
#
_symmetry.space_group_name_H-M   'P 1'
#
loop_
_entity.id
_entity.type
_entity.pdbx_description
1 polymer ?
#
loop_
_entity_poly.entity_id
_entity_poly.type
_entity_poly.pdbx_seq_one_letter_code
_entity_poly.pdbx_strand_id
1 'polypeptide(L)' 'MTRGQDIYFPTKICNTLIITASASTFGWWIGYLLNDINSQIYYYDDFEVNSLYHRKDFPSEWIPLKFDQKTKQINKGI' A
#
# COMPACT_ATOMS: atom_id res chain seq x y z
N MET A 1 -7.88 -9.92 17.99
CA MET A 1 -7.15 -10.88 17.16
C MET A 1 -5.67 -10.78 17.50
N THR A 2 -4.90 -11.84 17.31
CA THR A 2 -3.43 -11.75 17.43
C THR A 2 -2.86 -11.11 16.17
N ARG A 3 -1.67 -10.49 16.26
CA ARG A 3 -1.00 -9.87 15.09
C ARG A 3 -0.87 -10.82 13.89
N GLY A 4 -0.66 -12.11 14.13
CA GLY A 4 -0.61 -13.10 13.07
C GLY A 4 -1.96 -13.31 12.37
N GLN A 5 -3.06 -13.26 13.13
CA GLN A 5 -4.41 -13.35 12.56
C GLN A 5 -4.77 -12.10 11.74
N ASP A 6 -4.31 -10.92 12.17
CA ASP A 6 -4.54 -9.66 11.45
C ASP A 6 -3.82 -9.63 10.10
N ILE A 7 -2.66 -10.28 9.99
CA ILE A 7 -1.94 -10.44 8.72
C ILE A 7 -2.53 -11.58 7.87
N TYR A 8 -2.89 -12.71 8.48
CA TYR A 8 -3.38 -13.87 7.75
C TYR A 8 -4.74 -13.65 7.09
N PHE A 9 -5.70 -13.05 7.81
CA PHE A 9 -7.05 -12.81 7.31
C PHE A 9 -7.09 -12.12 5.93
N PRO A 10 -6.44 -10.95 5.72
CA PRO A 10 -6.48 -10.28 4.43
C PRO A 10 -5.88 -11.11 3.30
N THR A 11 -4.85 -11.92 3.57
CA THR A 11 -4.23 -12.80 2.54
C THR A 11 -5.15 -13.90 2.02
N LYS A 12 -6.27 -14.19 2.71
CA LYS A 12 -7.21 -15.24 2.32
C LYS A 12 -8.54 -14.72 1.80
N ILE A 13 -8.91 -13.51 2.16
CA ILE A 13 -10.26 -12.97 1.92
C ILE A 13 -10.23 -11.78 0.96
N CYS A 14 -9.16 -10.99 0.97
CA CYS A 14 -9.07 -9.78 0.17
C CYS A 14 -8.35 -10.05 -1.15
N ASN A 15 -8.79 -9.36 -2.21
CA ASN A 15 -8.09 -9.27 -3.49
C ASN A 15 -7.53 -7.86 -3.75
N THR A 16 -7.78 -6.93 -2.83
CA THR A 16 -7.35 -5.54 -2.93
C THR A 16 -6.91 -5.04 -1.57
N LEU A 17 -5.82 -4.26 -1.52
CA LEU A 17 -5.32 -3.59 -0.32
C LEU A 17 -5.07 -2.11 -0.61
N ILE A 18 -5.44 -1.24 0.33
CA ILE A 18 -5.09 0.18 0.30
C ILE A 18 -4.28 0.50 1.56
N ILE A 19 -3.05 0.95 1.38
CA ILE A 19 -2.14 1.37 2.45
C ILE A 19 -2.14 2.89 2.52
N THR A 20 -2.85 3.45 3.50
CA THR A 20 -2.97 4.91 3.68
C THR A 20 -1.77 5.53 4.41
N ALA A 21 -1.08 4.73 5.22
CA ALA A 21 0.18 5.10 5.88
C ALA A 21 1.31 4.26 5.27
N SER A 22 1.81 4.66 4.10
CA SER A 22 2.75 3.85 3.31
C SER A 22 4.05 3.51 4.04
N ALA A 23 4.51 4.37 4.96
CA ALA A 23 5.66 4.09 5.82
C ALA A 23 5.42 3.00 6.89
N SER A 24 4.21 2.42 6.98
CA SER A 24 3.87 1.36 7.93
C SER A 24 4.39 0.00 7.45
N THR A 25 5.36 -0.56 8.17
CA THR A 25 5.86 -1.92 7.92
C THR A 25 4.77 -2.98 8.06
N PHE A 26 3.76 -2.75 8.91
CA PHE A 26 2.62 -3.64 9.06
C PHE A 26 1.78 -3.73 7.78
N GLY A 27 1.41 -2.59 7.20
CA GLY A 27 0.66 -2.54 5.94
C GLY A 27 1.48 -3.09 4.77
N TRP A 28 2.79 -2.78 4.76
CA TRP A 28 3.72 -3.31 3.77
C TRP A 28 3.74 -4.85 3.77
N TRP A 29 3.88 -5.48 4.95
CA TRP A 29 3.90 -6.95 5.03
C TRP A 29 2.57 -7.59 4.61
N ILE A 30 1.44 -6.96 4.90
CA ILE A 30 0.14 -7.45 4.42
C ILE A 30 0.09 -7.41 2.88
N GLY A 31 0.50 -6.31 2.26
CA GLY A 31 0.56 -6.19 0.80
C GLY A 31 1.50 -7.21 0.17
N TYR A 32 2.69 -7.38 0.75
CA TYR A 32 3.68 -8.33 0.25
C TYR A 32 3.17 -9.78 0.26
N LEU A 33 2.46 -10.17 1.31
CA LEU A 33 1.89 -11.51 1.44
C LEU A 33 0.61 -11.72 0.62
N LEU A 34 -0.04 -10.64 0.18
CA LEU A 34 -1.23 -10.67 -0.67
C LEU A 34 -0.91 -10.95 -2.14
N ASN A 35 0.36 -10.95 -2.55
CA ASN A 35 0.84 -10.96 -3.94
C ASN A 35 0.62 -12.30 -4.68
N ASP A 36 -0.59 -12.87 -4.55
CA ASP A 36 -1.18 -13.81 -5.49
C ASP A 36 -1.55 -13.09 -6.80
N ILE A 37 -1.66 -13.86 -7.89
CA ILE A 37 -1.74 -13.41 -9.30
C ILE A 37 -2.81 -12.33 -9.61
N ASN A 38 -3.82 -12.16 -8.75
CA ASN A 38 -4.96 -11.25 -8.98
C ASN A 38 -5.07 -10.09 -7.99
N SER A 39 -4.13 -9.94 -7.06
CA SER A 39 -4.26 -8.93 -6.00
C SER A 39 -3.81 -7.55 -6.45
N GLN A 40 -4.60 -6.52 -6.14
CA GLN A 40 -4.25 -5.12 -6.43
C GLN A 40 -3.87 -4.38 -5.14
N ILE A 41 -2.63 -3.90 -5.08
CA ILE A 41 -2.11 -3.24 -3.90
C ILE A 41 -1.88 -1.77 -4.23
N TYR A 42 -2.52 -0.91 -3.46
CA TYR A 42 -2.43 0.53 -3.57
C TYR A 42 -1.76 1.11 -2.35
N TYR A 43 -0.95 2.15 -2.52
CA TYR A 43 -0.33 2.87 -1.41
C TYR A 43 -0.39 4.38 -1.64
N TYR A 44 -0.49 5.13 -0.55
CA TYR A 44 -0.49 6.59 -0.61
C TYR A 44 0.93 7.14 -0.81
N ASP A 45 1.21 7.72 -1.97
CA ASP A 45 2.52 8.23 -2.36
C ASP A 45 2.73 9.66 -1.85
N ASP A 46 2.91 9.76 -0.55
CA ASP A 46 3.16 11.02 0.18
C ASP A 46 4.40 10.87 1.08
N PHE A 47 5.49 10.41 0.47
CA PHE A 47 6.78 10.35 1.14
C PHE A 47 7.40 11.75 1.19
N GLU A 48 7.78 12.19 2.39
CA GLU A 48 8.57 13.40 2.55
C GLU A 48 9.94 13.25 1.88
N VAL A 49 10.53 14.37 1.43
CA VAL A 49 11.84 14.39 0.74
C VAL A 49 12.96 13.71 1.58
N ASN A 50 12.85 13.77 2.90
CA ASN A 50 13.82 13.18 3.84
C ASN A 50 13.29 11.91 4.53
N SER A 51 12.25 11.29 3.99
CA SER A 51 11.70 10.04 4.53
C SER A 51 12.73 8.90 4.44
N LEU A 52 12.72 8.00 5.43
CA LEU A 52 13.49 6.76 5.37
C LEU A 52 13.01 5.83 4.25
N TYR A 53 11.73 5.95 3.89
CA TYR A 53 11.07 5.16 2.85
C TYR A 53 10.81 6.02 1.62
N HIS A 54 11.09 5.45 0.46
CA HIS A 54 10.92 6.06 -0.83
C HIS A 54 10.06 5.16 -1.71
N ARG A 55 9.47 5.73 -2.76
CA ARG A 55 8.69 4.97 -3.74
C ARG A 55 9.41 3.74 -4.29
N LYS A 56 10.72 3.85 -4.55
CA LYS A 56 11.58 2.75 -5.05
C LYS A 56 11.68 1.55 -4.11
N ASP A 57 11.30 1.69 -2.85
CA ASP A 57 11.34 0.64 -1.83
C ASP A 57 10.07 -0.25 -1.87
N PHE A 58 9.12 0.05 -2.77
CA PHE A 58 7.88 -0.70 -2.98
C PHE A 58 7.96 -1.51 -4.29
N PRO A 59 7.31 -2.68 -4.35
CA PRO A 59 7.24 -3.46 -5.59
C PRO A 59 6.62 -2.65 -6.74
N SER A 60 7.19 -2.81 -7.93
CA SER A 60 6.81 -2.03 -9.12
C SER A 60 5.38 -2.26 -9.59
N GLU A 61 4.81 -3.41 -9.26
CA GLU A 61 3.44 -3.79 -9.57
C GLU A 61 2.42 -3.14 -8.64
N TRP A 62 2.86 -2.53 -7.53
CA TRP A 62 1.96 -1.80 -6.63
C TRP A 62 1.65 -0.41 -7.19
N ILE A 63 0.41 0.02 -6.99
CA ILE A 63 -0.14 1.21 -7.62
C ILE A 63 -0.06 2.40 -6.63
N PRO A 64 0.80 3.40 -6.88
CA PRO A 64 0.79 4.62 -6.08
C PRO A 64 -0.51 5.40 -6.27
N LEU A 65 -1.01 5.98 -5.19
CA LEU A 65 -2.14 6.89 -5.17
C LEU A 65 -1.68 8.24 -4.62
N LYS A 66 -2.10 9.32 -5.26
CA LYS A 66 -1.81 10.69 -4.82
C LYS A 66 -3.09 11.49 -4.74
N PHE A 67 -3.27 12.22 -3.65
CA PHE A 67 -4.40 13.11 -3.48
C PHE A 67 -4.06 14.47 -4.09
N ASP A 68 -4.83 14.87 -5.09
CA ASP A 68 -4.73 16.20 -5.67
C ASP A 68 -5.57 17.18 -4.84
N GLN A 69 -4.88 18.06 -4.13
CA GLN A 69 -5.53 19.05 -3.27
C GLN A 69 -6.38 20.07 -4.04
N LYS A 70 -6.06 20.34 -5.31
CA LYS A 70 -6.77 21.32 -6.15
C LYS A 70 -8.07 20.75 -6.66
N THR A 71 -8.04 19.54 -7.21
CA THR A 71 -9.22 18.87 -7.78
C THR A 71 -10.03 18.10 -6.74
N LYS A 72 -9.47 17.86 -5.55
CA LYS A 72 -10.04 17.00 -4.49
C LYS A 72 -10.25 15.55 -4.96
N GLN A 73 -9.42 15.08 -5.89
CA GLN A 73 -9.50 13.74 -6.46
C GLN A 73 -8.26 12.91 -6.10
N ILE A 74 -8.44 11.59 -6.10
CA ILE A 74 -7.34 10.63 -5.97
C ILE A 74 -6.95 10.17 -7.38
N ASN A 75 -5.68 10.35 -7.72
CA ASN A 75 -5.12 9.95 -9.01
C ASN A 75 -4.03 8.90 -8.79
N LYS A 76 -3.73 8.11 -9.83
CA LYS A 76 -2.54 7.25 -9.81
C LYS A 76 -1.29 8.15 -9.77
N GLY A 77 -0.38 7.87 -8.84
CA GLY A 77 0.89 8.58 -8.76
C GLY A 77 1.73 8.29 -10.01
N ILE A 78 2.13 9.35 -10.72
CA ILE A 78 3.10 9.27 -11.83
C ILE A 78 4.49 9.20 -11.22
#